data_AF-A0AA43A2P7-F1
#
_entry.id   AF-A0AA43A2P7-F1
#
_cell.length_a   1.000
_cell.length_b   1.000
_cell.length_c   1.000
_cell.angle_alpha   90.00
_cell.angle_beta   90.00
_cell.angle_gamma   90.00
#
_symmetry.space_group_name_H-M   'P 1'
#
loop_
_entity.id
_entity.type
_entity.pdbx_description
1 polymer ?
#
loop_
_entity_poly.entity_id
_entity_poly.type
_entity_poly.pdbx_seq_one_letter_code
_entity_poly.pdbx_strand_id
1 'polypeptide(L)'
;MLSRFITVVLIAGLGYLVYTTPKIEDHKAFLLTELQQTYPVSEEMQAQIWKEVDYSNFFVCSFMKTSVGSTMITSGFLKKVKLIDTEWVDKIKTKLHRQAETY
;
A
#
# COMPACT_ATOMS: atom_id res chain seq x y z
N MET A 1 4.54 -28.66 29.92
CA MET A 1 4.27 -28.93 28.49
C MET A 1 3.40 -27.85 27.85
N LEU A 2 2.33 -27.40 28.51
CA LEU A 2 1.42 -26.35 28.01
C LEU A 2 2.14 -25.04 27.62
N SER A 3 3.03 -24.51 28.47
CA SER A 3 3.79 -23.29 28.15
C SER A 3 4.66 -23.44 26.89
N ARG A 4 5.34 -24.59 26.72
CA ARG A 4 6.13 -24.86 25.51
C ARG A 4 5.27 -24.93 24.25
N PHE A 5 4.09 -25.53 24.35
CA PHE A 5 3.13 -25.59 23.24
C PHE A 5 2.63 -24.19 22.87
N ILE A 6 2.25 -23.37 23.85
CA ILE A 6 1.82 -21.97 23.63
C ILE A 6 2.93 -21.19 22.92
N THR A 7 4.18 -21.32 23.35
CA THR A 7 5.32 -20.64 22.71
C THR A 7 5.47 -21.05 21.25
N VAL A 8 5.38 -22.35 20.94
CA VAL A 8 5.47 -22.84 19.55
C VAL A 8 4.33 -22.29 18.69
N VAL A 9 3.10 -22.29 19.20
CA VAL A 9 1.93 -21.75 18.47
C VAL A 9 2.09 -20.25 18.22
N LEU A 10 2.58 -19.48 19.19
CA LEU A 10 2.82 -18.04 19.01
C LEU A 10 3.91 -17.77 17.97
N ILE A 11 5.02 -18.51 18.00
CA ILE A 11 6.10 -18.36 17.01
C ILE A 11 5.59 -18.71 15.60
N ALA A 12 4.86 -19.82 15.47
CA ALA A 12 4.28 -20.22 14.19
C ALA A 12 3.26 -19.19 13.67
N GLY A 13 2.40 -18.68 14.56
CA GLY A 13 1.41 -17.64 14.23
C GLY A 13 2.07 -16.33 13.80
N LEU A 14 3.06 -15.85 14.54
CA LEU A 14 3.83 -14.65 14.16
C LEU A 14 4.59 -14.86 12.85
N GLY A 15 5.24 -16.01 12.67
CA GLY A 15 5.91 -16.35 11.42
C GLY A 15 4.97 -16.34 10.23
N TYR A 16 3.76 -16.88 10.40
CA TYR A 16 2.71 -16.84 9.38
C TYR A 16 2.25 -15.40 9.06
N LEU A 17 1.99 -14.58 10.09
CA LEU A 17 1.60 -13.18 9.91
C LEU A 17 2.67 -12.37 9.17
N VAL A 18 3.95 -12.55 9.54
CA VAL A 18 5.08 -11.90 8.86
C VAL A 18 5.18 -12.37 7.41
N TYR A 19 5.09 -13.68 7.17
CA TYR A 19 5.15 -14.25 5.83
C TYR A 19 4.00 -13.76 4.92
N THR A 20 2.83 -13.51 5.49
CA THR A 20 1.64 -13.07 4.75
C THR A 20 1.50 -11.55 4.67
N THR A 21 2.38 -10.77 5.28
CA THR A 21 2.28 -9.31 5.26
C THR A 21 2.59 -8.77 3.85
N PRO A 22 1.67 -8.00 3.24
CA PRO A 22 1.88 -7.41 1.92
C PRO A 22 3.13 -6.53 1.87
N LYS A 23 3.91 -6.65 0.80
CA LYS A 23 5.11 -5.86 0.54
C LYS A 23 4.75 -4.60 -0.24
N ILE A 24 5.69 -3.65 -0.30
CA ILE A 24 5.54 -2.40 -1.05
C ILE A 24 5.01 -2.59 -2.49
N GLU A 25 5.47 -3.64 -3.18
CA GLU A 25 5.04 -3.93 -4.55
C GLU A 25 3.56 -4.34 -4.64
N ASP A 26 3.04 -5.04 -3.62
CA ASP A 26 1.62 -5.39 -3.56
C ASP A 26 0.75 -4.13 -3.41
N HIS A 27 1.22 -3.16 -2.61
CA HIS A 27 0.52 -1.89 -2.44
C HIS A 27 0.59 -1.01 -3.69
N LYS A 28 1.74 -0.93 -4.36
CA LYS A 28 1.89 -0.21 -5.63
C LYS A 28 1.02 -0.81 -6.72
N ALA A 29 1.00 -2.13 -6.86
CA ALA A 29 0.16 -2.82 -7.84
C ALA A 29 -1.33 -2.55 -7.59
N PHE A 30 -1.76 -2.61 -6.33
CA PHE A 30 -3.13 -2.26 -5.95
C PHE A 30 -3.46 -0.80 -6.29
N LEU A 31 -2.63 0.15 -5.87
CA LEU A 31 -2.85 1.57 -6.13
C LEU A 31 -2.83 1.91 -7.62
N LEU A 32 -1.91 1.31 -8.38
CA LEU A 32 -1.84 1.49 -9.81
C LEU A 32 -3.13 1.01 -10.49
N THR A 33 -3.64 -0.15 -10.06
CA THR A 33 -4.93 -0.67 -10.55
C THR A 33 -6.06 0.33 -10.27
N GLU A 34 -6.15 0.88 -9.06
CA GLU A 34 -7.16 1.88 -8.69
C GLU A 34 -7.04 3.17 -9.51
N LEU A 35 -5.81 3.63 -9.78
CA LEU A 35 -5.55 4.83 -10.58
C LEU A 35 -5.86 4.60 -12.07
N GLN A 36 -5.52 3.43 -12.59
CA GLN A 36 -5.71 3.05 -13.99
C GLN A 36 -7.17 2.78 -14.39
N GLN A 37 -8.07 2.61 -13.42
CA GLN A 37 -9.52 2.49 -13.68
C GLN A 37 -10.09 3.65 -14.50
N THR A 38 -9.49 4.83 -14.40
CA THR A 38 -9.99 6.05 -15.06
C THR A 38 -9.11 6.47 -16.25
N TYR A 39 -7.79 6.28 -16.16
CA TYR A 39 -6.86 6.72 -17.21
C TYR A 39 -5.54 5.93 -17.18
N PRO A 40 -4.93 5.61 -18.33
CA PRO A 40 -3.61 4.97 -18.37
C PRO A 40 -2.53 5.85 -17.74
N VAL A 41 -1.93 5.39 -16.65
CA VAL A 41 -0.86 6.10 -15.96
C VAL A 41 0.50 5.72 -16.57
N SER A 42 1.18 6.65 -17.22
CA SER A 42 2.51 6.44 -17.81
C SER A 42 3.57 6.15 -16.74
N GLU A 43 4.70 5.56 -17.14
CA GLU A 43 5.79 5.26 -16.21
C GLU A 43 6.35 6.53 -15.54
N GLU A 44 6.41 7.65 -16.27
CA GLU A 44 6.85 8.94 -15.72
C GLU A 44 5.90 9.46 -14.63
N MET A 45 4.59 9.38 -14.86
CA MET A 45 3.58 9.74 -13.88
C MET A 45 3.63 8.83 -12.65
N GLN A 46 3.81 7.53 -12.85
CA GLN A 46 3.98 6.56 -11.77
C GLN A 46 5.21 6.91 -10.91
N ALA A 47 6.35 7.21 -11.54
CA ALA A 47 7.58 7.59 -10.83
C ALA A 47 7.41 8.87 -10.01
N GLN A 48 6.59 9.82 -10.46
CA GLN A 48 6.26 11.02 -9.68
C GLN A 48 5.41 10.67 -8.45
N ILE A 49 4.37 9.84 -8.61
CA ILE A 49 3.50 9.41 -7.49
C ILE A 49 4.33 8.65 -6.44
N TRP A 50 5.20 7.73 -6.88
CA TRP A 50 6.02 6.91 -5.98
C TRP A 50 7.06 7.69 -5.20
N LYS A 51 7.38 8.94 -5.58
CA LYS A 51 8.22 9.85 -4.80
C LYS A 51 7.45 10.58 -3.70
N GLU A 52 6.13 10.69 -3.80
CA GLU A 52 5.28 11.41 -2.85
C GLU A 52 4.67 10.49 -1.79
N VAL A 53 5.00 9.19 -1.82
CA VAL A 53 4.45 8.16 -0.93
C VAL A 53 5.55 7.34 -0.27
N ASP A 54 5.36 7.05 1.02
CA ASP A 54 6.26 6.25 1.82
C ASP A 54 5.62 4.91 2.16
N TYR A 55 6.45 3.88 2.23
CA TYR A 55 6.07 2.56 2.72
C TYR A 55 6.49 2.39 4.17
N SER A 56 5.65 1.74 4.99
CA SER A 56 5.97 1.39 6.36
C SER A 56 5.56 -0.05 6.65
N ASN A 57 6.48 -0.82 7.24
CA ASN A 57 6.27 -2.22 7.61
C ASN A 57 6.34 -2.37 9.13
N PHE A 58 5.30 -2.97 9.72
CA PHE A 58 5.16 -3.23 11.15
C PHE A 58 5.13 -4.74 11.45
N PHE A 59 5.89 -5.52 10.68
CA PHE A 59 6.01 -6.99 10.74
C PHE A 59 4.76 -7.76 10.32
N VAL A 60 3.63 -7.52 10.98
CA VAL A 60 2.36 -8.24 10.75
C VAL A 60 1.37 -7.46 9.90
N CYS A 61 1.66 -6.18 9.65
CA CYS A 61 0.90 -5.32 8.78
C CYS A 61 1.82 -4.29 8.11
N SER A 62 1.33 -3.69 7.04
CA SER A 62 2.06 -2.74 6.22
C SER A 62 1.15 -1.62 5.74
N PHE A 63 1.73 -0.46 5.43
CA PHE A 63 0.97 0.71 5.01
C PHE A 63 1.72 1.47 3.93
N MET A 64 0.98 2.07 2.99
CA MET A 64 1.47 3.21 2.23
C MET A 64 0.81 4.47 2.74
N LYS A 65 1.61 5.53 2.87
CA LYS A 65 1.19 6.83 3.38
C LYS A 65 1.79 7.94 2.52
N THR A 66 1.24 9.14 2.60
CA THR A 66 1.86 10.32 1.98
C THR A 66 3.16 10.65 2.71
N SER A 67 4.24 10.95 1.98
CA SER A 67 5.51 11.38 2.59
C SER A 67 5.34 12.70 3.35
N VAL A 68 4.48 13.58 2.84
CA VAL A 68 4.07 14.82 3.53
C VAL A 68 2.79 14.56 4.32
N GLY A 69 2.84 14.78 5.64
CA GLY A 69 1.67 14.66 6.53
C GLY A 69 1.35 13.24 7.02
N SER A 70 1.99 12.19 6.49
CA SER A 70 1.81 10.80 6.93
C SER A 70 0.36 10.30 6.88
N THR A 71 -0.45 10.81 5.95
CA THR A 71 -1.83 10.35 5.75
C THR A 71 -1.82 8.95 5.16
N MET A 72 -2.53 8.01 5.79
CA MET A 72 -2.57 6.61 5.34
C MET A 72 -3.41 6.46 4.07
N ILE A 73 -2.80 5.94 3.01
CA ILE A 73 -3.45 5.71 1.72
C ILE A 73 -3.97 4.28 1.65
N THR A 74 -3.12 3.29 1.96
CA THR A 74 -3.48 1.88 1.95
C THR A 74 -2.96 1.14 3.18
N SER A 75 -3.65 0.06 3.54
CA SER A 75 -3.26 -0.86 4.60
C SER A 75 -3.17 -2.29 4.07
N GLY A 76 -2.20 -3.04 4.59
CA GLY A 76 -1.85 -4.39 4.18
C GLY A 76 -1.92 -5.33 5.37
N PHE A 77 -2.71 -6.40 5.26
CA PHE A 77 -2.84 -7.44 6.28
C PHE A 77 -3.25 -8.78 5.65
N LEU A 78 -2.62 -9.89 6.06
CA LEU A 78 -2.94 -11.25 5.59
C LEU A 78 -3.09 -11.37 4.06
N LYS A 79 -2.08 -10.94 3.31
CA LYS A 79 -2.02 -10.89 1.83
C LYS A 79 -3.08 -9.99 1.16
N LYS A 80 -3.82 -9.19 1.93
CA LYS A 80 -4.83 -8.27 1.40
C LYS A 80 -4.33 -6.84 1.56
N VAL A 81 -4.42 -6.09 0.47
CA VAL A 81 -4.27 -4.63 0.49
C VAL A 81 -5.65 -4.01 0.41
N LYS A 82 -5.88 -2.97 1.22
CA LYS A 82 -7.13 -2.22 1.26
C LYS A 82 -6.86 -0.73 1.14
N LEU A 83 -7.66 -0.05 0.32
CA LEU A 83 -7.69 1.41 0.25
C LEU A 83 -8.31 2.00 1.52
N ILE A 84 -7.64 3.00 2.08
CA ILE A 84 -8.09 3.75 3.26
C ILE A 84 -8.51 5.16 2.86
N ASP A 85 -7.70 5.84 2.04
CA ASP A 85 -7.96 7.21 1.61
C ASP A 85 -8.41 7.26 0.14
N THR A 86 -9.72 7.26 -0.07
CA THR A 86 -10.32 7.43 -1.40
C THR A 86 -10.18 8.85 -1.92
N GLU A 87 -10.18 9.86 -1.03
CA GLU A 87 -10.04 11.26 -1.45
C GLU A 87 -8.66 11.52 -2.05
N TRP A 88 -7.62 10.91 -1.51
CA TRP A 88 -6.27 10.99 -2.07
C TRP A 88 -6.24 10.43 -3.49
N VAL A 89 -6.89 9.28 -3.73
CA VAL A 89 -6.98 8.68 -5.07
C VAL A 89 -7.68 9.63 -6.05
N ASP A 90 -8.80 10.24 -5.65
CA ASP A 90 -9.54 11.18 -6.50
C ASP A 90 -8.73 12.45 -6.80
N LYS A 91 -8.00 12.97 -5.81
CA LYS A 91 -7.09 14.12 -5.97
C LYS A 91 -5.97 13.80 -6.96
N ILE A 92 -5.35 12.62 -6.85
CA ILE A 92 -4.31 12.19 -7.77
C ILE A 92 -4.87 11.96 -9.18
N LYS A 93 -6.03 11.30 -9.32
CA LYS A 93 -6.71 11.15 -10.62
C LYS A 93 -6.94 12.50 -11.30
N THR A 94 -7.43 13.48 -10.56
CA THR A 94 -7.65 14.85 -11.07
C THR A 94 -6.35 15.52 -11.49
N LYS A 95 -5.28 15.40 -10.68
CA LYS A 95 -3.94 15.94 -11.00
C LYS A 95 -3.38 15.31 -12.27
N LEU A 96 -3.48 13.99 -12.41
CA LEU A 96 -3.02 13.25 -13.58
C LEU A 96 -3.80 13.65 -14.84
N HIS A 97 -5.13 13.79 -14.75
CA HIS A 97 -5.95 14.23 -15.86
C HIS A 97 -5.53 15.62 -16.36
N ARG A 98 -5.34 16.58 -15.44
CA ARG A 98 -4.87 17.92 -15.79
C ARG A 98 -3.47 17.91 -16.42
N GLN A 99 -2.56 17.07 -15.93
CA GLN A 99 -1.22 16.93 -16.51
C GLN A 99 -1.26 16.39 -17.94
N ALA A 100 -2.19 15.47 -18.24
CA ALA A 100 -2.39 14.93 -19.58
C ALA A 100 -2.98 15.96 -20.56
N GLU A 101 -3.83 16.88 -20.10
CA GLU A 101 -4.39 17.96 -20.94
C GLU A 101 -3.39 19.09 -21.25
N THR A 102 -2.28 19.17 -20.50
CA THR A 102 -1.26 20.22 -20.67
C THR A 102 -0.14 19.81 -21.65
N TYR A 103 -0.18 18.58 -22.18
CA TYR A 103 0.70 18.04 -23.21
C TYR A 103 -0.02 17.92 -24.56
#